data_AF-A0A402B4W4-F1
#
_entry.id   AF-A0A402B4W4-F1
#
_cell.length_a   1.000
_cell.length_b   1.000
_cell.length_c   1.000
_cell.angle_alpha   90.00
_cell.angle_beta   90.00
_cell.angle_gamma   90.00
#
_symmetry.space_group_name_H-M   'P 1'
#
loop_
_entity.id
_entity.type
_entity.pdbx_description
1 polymer ?
#
loop_
_entity_poly.entity_id
_entity_poly.type
_entity_poly.pdbx_seq_one_letter_code
_entity_poly.pdbx_strand_id
1 'polypeptide(L)'
;MSTPYKSHVFIFTWEQIQQLFAACDVTTAQGQRDHTMVLILLHTGMRVSELCQLRIQDIQGSLIHIIGKAHISRDFRVTNDVSQQLAAYLNGYRRAVDSNVSSAFIDDEGQPFTPDAVSRWFSALKGRAGIEGNGLSLHAFRNTCASHLFHSHTSS
;
A
#
# COMPACT_ATOMS: atom_id res chain seq x y z
N MET A 1 3.16 38.98 14.61
CA MET A 1 2.26 38.45 13.57
C MET A 1 2.99 37.33 12.85
N SER A 2 2.72 36.07 13.22
CA SER A 2 3.31 34.91 12.55
C SER A 2 2.45 34.56 11.34
N THR A 3 3.01 34.68 10.14
CA THR A 3 2.41 34.16 8.91
C THR A 3 2.16 32.65 9.05
N PRO A 4 1.00 32.11 8.61
CA PRO A 4 0.80 30.67 8.66
C PRO A 4 1.72 30.02 7.62
N TYR A 5 2.68 29.23 8.10
CA TYR A 5 3.51 28.38 7.25
C TYR A 5 2.60 27.33 6.60
N LYS A 6 2.30 27.48 5.30
CA LYS A 6 1.66 26.41 4.53
C LYS A 6 2.65 25.25 4.46
N SER A 7 2.38 24.18 5.22
CA SER A 7 3.11 22.92 5.11
C SER A 7 3.02 22.42 3.67
N HIS A 8 4.15 22.36 2.97
CA HIS A 8 4.21 21.84 1.61
C HIS A 8 3.86 20.35 1.64
N VAL A 9 2.68 19.99 1.13
CA VAL A 9 2.24 18.59 1.05
C VAL A 9 2.89 17.97 -0.17
N PHE A 10 3.76 16.98 0.06
CA PHE A 10 4.34 16.19 -1.03
C PHE A 10 3.34 15.15 -1.53
N ILE A 11 3.21 15.03 -2.85
CA ILE A 11 2.43 14.01 -3.55
C ILE A 11 3.26 13.44 -4.70
N PHE A 12 2.97 12.21 -5.11
CA PHE A 12 3.58 11.59 -6.27
C PHE A 12 2.82 11.99 -7.54
N THR A 13 3.56 12.24 -8.62
CA THR A 13 2.96 12.41 -9.95
C THR A 13 2.51 11.06 -10.50
N TRP A 14 1.69 11.07 -11.55
CA TRP A 14 1.26 9.84 -12.19
C TRP A 14 2.45 9.06 -12.77
N GLU A 15 3.42 9.74 -13.36
CA GLU A 15 4.64 9.14 -13.90
C GLU A 15 5.43 8.43 -12.80
N GLN A 16 5.57 9.05 -11.62
CA GLN A 16 6.25 8.44 -10.48
C GLN A 16 5.51 7.22 -9.94
N ILE A 17 4.17 7.23 -9.96
CA ILE A 17 3.37 6.06 -9.61
C ILE A 17 3.62 4.92 -10.62
N GLN A 18 3.63 5.23 -11.92
CA GLN A 18 3.94 4.23 -12.95
C GLN A 18 5.35 3.67 -12.81
N GLN A 19 6.33 4.50 -12.44
CA GLN A 19 7.70 4.05 -12.14
C GLN A 19 7.75 3.08 -10.96
N LEU A 20 6.98 3.31 -9.89
CA LEU A 20 6.89 2.39 -8.76
C LEU A 20 6.32 1.03 -9.17
N PHE A 21 5.28 1.01 -9.99
CA PHE A 21 4.72 -0.25 -10.50
C PHE A 21 5.69 -0.96 -11.43
N ALA A 22 6.34 -0.25 -12.35
CA ALA A 22 7.33 -0.81 -13.27
C ALA A 22 8.58 -1.38 -12.57
N ALA A 23 8.92 -0.86 -11.38
CA ALA A 23 10.03 -1.36 -10.57
C ALA A 23 9.71 -2.66 -9.80
N CYS A 24 8.47 -3.15 -9.86
CA CYS A 24 8.07 -4.42 -9.26
C CYS A 24 8.19 -5.55 -10.30
N ASP A 25 9.08 -6.52 -10.05
CA ASP A 25 9.21 -7.70 -10.91
C ASP A 25 8.09 -8.73 -10.64
N VAL A 26 6.96 -8.54 -11.31
CA VAL A 26 5.75 -9.37 -11.17
C VAL A 26 5.91 -10.82 -11.64
N THR A 27 7.09 -11.21 -12.16
CA THR A 27 7.40 -12.62 -12.44
C THR A 27 7.81 -13.39 -11.17
N THR A 28 8.10 -12.68 -10.08
CA THR A 28 8.52 -13.25 -8.80
C THR A 28 7.43 -13.10 -7.72
N ALA A 29 7.45 -13.96 -6.71
CA ALA A 29 6.55 -13.83 -5.56
C ALA A 29 6.76 -12.50 -4.82
N GLN A 30 8.02 -12.06 -4.69
CA GLN A 30 8.38 -10.79 -4.09
C GLN A 30 7.82 -9.60 -4.87
N GLY A 31 7.99 -9.56 -6.19
CA GLY A 31 7.48 -8.45 -6.99
C GLY A 31 5.96 -8.44 -7.10
N GLN A 32 5.30 -9.60 -7.08
CA GLN A 32 3.83 -9.67 -6.95
C GLN A 32 3.34 -9.09 -5.63
N ARG A 33 4.02 -9.40 -4.53
CA ARG A 33 3.75 -8.79 -3.23
C ARG A 33 3.96 -7.28 -3.27
N ASP A 34 5.11 -6.84 -3.74
CA ASP A 34 5.49 -5.42 -3.80
C ASP A 34 4.47 -4.63 -4.64
N HIS A 35 4.14 -5.13 -5.83
CA HIS A 35 3.14 -4.54 -6.72
C HIS A 35 1.77 -4.43 -6.04
N THR A 36 1.32 -5.50 -5.39
CA THR A 36 0.05 -5.53 -4.67
C THR A 36 0.05 -4.57 -3.48
N MET A 37 1.16 -4.43 -2.75
CA MET A 37 1.29 -3.45 -1.66
C MET A 37 1.17 -2.01 -2.17
N VAL A 38 1.83 -1.67 -3.28
CA VAL A 38 1.71 -0.34 -3.91
C VAL A 38 0.26 -0.08 -4.32
N LEU A 39 -0.37 -1.05 -4.98
CA LEU A 39 -1.75 -0.94 -5.45
C LEU A 39 -2.73 -0.70 -4.29
N ILE A 40 -2.65 -1.49 -3.22
CA ILE A 40 -3.52 -1.35 -2.05
C ILE A 40 -3.28 -0.03 -1.33
N LEU A 41 -2.03 0.38 -1.11
CA LEU A 41 -1.72 1.65 -0.48
C LEU A 41 -2.25 2.85 -1.29
N LEU A 42 -2.15 2.78 -2.62
CA LEU A 42 -2.61 3.83 -3.53
C LEU A 42 -4.13 3.95 -3.55
N HIS A 43 -4.85 2.82 -3.59
CA HIS A 43 -6.32 2.81 -3.70
C HIS A 43 -7.02 3.11 -2.38
N THR A 44 -6.45 2.66 -1.26
CA THR A 44 -7.11 2.76 0.05
C THR A 44 -6.62 3.94 0.87
N GLY A 45 -5.40 4.42 0.62
CA GLY A 45 -4.74 5.40 1.48
C GLY A 45 -4.66 4.93 2.93
N MET A 46 -4.62 3.62 3.19
CA MET A 46 -4.48 3.09 4.54
C MET A 46 -3.11 3.45 5.14
N ARG A 47 -3.04 3.50 6.47
CA ARG A 47 -1.78 3.75 7.19
C ARG A 47 -0.89 2.52 7.11
N VAL A 48 0.41 2.71 7.23
CA VAL A 48 1.40 1.62 7.31
C VAL A 48 1.04 0.61 8.40
N SER A 49 0.63 1.09 9.58
CA SER A 49 0.20 0.21 10.68
C SER A 49 -1.01 -0.65 10.32
N GLU A 50 -1.93 -0.13 9.50
CA GLU A 50 -3.11 -0.87 9.05
C GLU A 50 -2.72 -1.92 8.01
N LEU A 51 -1.82 -1.58 7.08
CA LEU A 51 -1.26 -2.55 6.13
C LEU A 51 -0.57 -3.71 6.87
N CYS A 52 0.24 -3.43 7.89
CA CYS A 52 0.90 -4.46 8.70
C CYS A 52 -0.07 -5.34 9.50
N GLN A 53 -1.22 -4.78 9.91
CA GLN A 53 -2.21 -5.47 10.74
C GLN A 53 -3.29 -6.19 9.92
N LEU A 54 -3.40 -5.90 8.63
CA LEU A 54 -4.38 -6.48 7.72
C LEU A 54 -4.22 -8.00 7.68
N ARG A 55 -5.30 -8.71 8.03
CA ARG A 55 -5.34 -10.18 7.99
C ARG A 55 -6.09 -10.66 6.76
N ILE A 56 -5.86 -11.92 6.38
CA ILE A 56 -6.55 -12.52 5.23
C ILE A 56 -8.08 -12.50 5.43
N GLN A 57 -8.55 -12.81 6.64
CA GLN A 57 -9.98 -12.83 7.00
C GLN A 57 -10.68 -11.46 6.95
N ASP A 58 -9.89 -10.38 6.98
CA ASP A 58 -10.38 -9.00 6.93
C ASP A 58 -10.73 -8.58 5.47
N ILE A 59 -10.39 -9.42 4.49
CA ILE A 59 -10.55 -9.17 3.06
C ILE A 59 -11.71 -10.02 2.54
N GLN A 60 -12.78 -9.35 2.11
CA GLN A 60 -14.00 -9.96 1.62
C GLN A 60 -14.35 -9.39 0.25
N GLY A 61 -13.81 -10.01 -0.81
CA GLY A 61 -13.95 -9.51 -2.17
C GLY A 61 -13.37 -8.11 -2.31
N SER A 62 -14.19 -7.12 -2.64
CA SER A 62 -13.79 -5.71 -2.78
C SER A 62 -13.82 -4.90 -1.47
N LEU A 63 -14.20 -5.53 -0.35
CA LEU A 63 -14.24 -4.90 0.97
C LEU A 63 -13.03 -5.34 1.81
N ILE A 64 -12.32 -4.37 2.37
CA ILE A 64 -11.25 -4.58 3.35
C ILE A 64 -11.69 -3.93 4.67
N HIS A 65 -11.88 -4.72 5.71
CA HIS A 65 -12.38 -4.28 7.02
C HIS A 65 -11.28 -4.38 8.08
N ILE A 66 -10.73 -3.24 8.53
CA ILE A 66 -9.65 -3.23 9.52
C ILE A 66 -10.13 -2.64 10.84
N ILE A 67 -9.86 -3.33 11.94
CA ILE A 67 -10.06 -2.78 13.28
C ILE A 67 -8.78 -2.07 13.72
N GLY A 68 -8.83 -0.74 13.73
CA GLY A 68 -7.70 0.11 14.12
C GLY A 68 -7.53 0.25 15.64
N LYS A 69 -6.59 1.12 16.02
CA LYS A 69 -6.35 1.49 17.42
C LYS A 69 -7.63 2.08 18.04
N ALA A 70 -7.89 1.73 19.30
CA ALA A 70 -9.11 2.09 20.05
C ALA A 70 -10.41 1.43 19.55
N HIS A 71 -10.33 0.27 18.90
CA HIS A 71 -11.49 -0.47 18.36
C HIS A 71 -12.31 0.30 17.33
N ILE A 72 -11.70 1.29 16.68
CA ILE A 72 -12.35 2.03 15.60
C ILE A 72 -12.11 1.25 14.31
N SER A 73 -13.19 0.68 13.76
CA SER A 73 -13.15 -0.01 12.47
C SER A 73 -13.08 0.97 11.32
N ARG A 74 -12.41 0.57 10.24
CA ARG A 74 -12.38 1.27 8.96
C ARG A 74 -12.61 0.30 7.82
N ASP A 75 -13.54 0.70 6.95
CA ASP A 75 -13.85 -0.02 5.73
C ASP A 75 -13.18 0.68 4.55
N PHE A 76 -12.45 -0.09 3.76
CA PHE A 76 -11.92 0.34 2.48
C PHE A 76 -12.63 -0.45 1.39
N ARG A 77 -13.19 0.27 0.40
CA ARG A 77 -13.74 -0.34 -0.81
C ARG A 77 -12.74 -0.15 -1.94
N VAL A 78 -12.36 -1.24 -2.58
CA VAL A 78 -11.47 -1.23 -3.74
C VAL A 78 -12.25 -1.64 -5.00
N THR A 79 -11.69 -1.38 -6.18
CA THR A 79 -12.29 -1.84 -7.43
C THR A 79 -12.15 -3.36 -7.58
N ASN A 80 -12.92 -3.95 -8.49
CA ASN A 80 -12.85 -5.39 -8.77
C ASN A 80 -11.47 -5.82 -9.26
N ASP A 81 -10.80 -5.01 -10.07
CA ASP A 81 -9.46 -5.33 -10.56
C ASP A 81 -8.45 -5.38 -9.41
N VAL A 82 -8.54 -4.44 -8.47
CA VAL A 82 -7.67 -4.40 -7.29
C VAL A 82 -7.92 -5.60 -6.38
N SER A 83 -9.19 -5.99 -6.16
CA SER A 83 -9.51 -7.16 -5.35
C SER A 83 -9.05 -8.47 -6.02
N GLN A 84 -9.14 -8.56 -7.34
CA GLN A 84 -8.61 -9.70 -8.10
C GLN A 84 -7.09 -9.82 -7.99
N GLN A 85 -6.36 -8.70 -8.10
CA GLN A 85 -4.90 -8.69 -7.92
C GLN A 85 -4.51 -9.10 -6.49
N LEU A 86 -5.21 -8.57 -5.49
CA LEU A 86 -5.01 -8.96 -4.09
C LEU A 86 -5.26 -10.47 -3.90
N ALA A 87 -6.36 -10.99 -4.44
CA ALA A 87 -6.67 -12.42 -4.38
C ALA A 87 -5.61 -13.28 -5.11
N ALA A 88 -5.12 -12.84 -6.25
CA ALA A 88 -4.06 -13.53 -7.00
C ALA A 88 -2.76 -13.62 -6.17
N TYR A 89 -2.35 -12.52 -5.54
CA TYR A 89 -1.22 -12.52 -4.61
C TYR A 89 -1.43 -13.49 -3.44
N LEU A 90 -2.58 -13.38 -2.74
CA LEU A 90 -2.86 -14.19 -1.55
C LEU A 90 -2.91 -15.70 -1.84
N ASN A 91 -3.46 -16.10 -2.99
CA ASN A 91 -3.67 -17.50 -3.32
C ASN A 91 -2.49 -18.12 -4.10
N GLY A 92 -1.77 -17.34 -4.90
CA GLY A 92 -0.74 -17.85 -5.81
C GLY A 92 0.70 -17.65 -5.31
N TYR A 93 0.96 -16.53 -4.63
CA TYR A 93 2.33 -16.04 -4.41
C TYR A 93 2.71 -15.93 -2.94
N ARG A 94 1.74 -15.67 -2.05
CA ARG A 94 1.98 -15.56 -0.61
C ARG A 94 2.41 -16.91 -0.02
N ARG A 95 3.65 -16.99 0.45
CA ARG A 95 4.22 -18.17 1.14
C ARG A 95 4.61 -17.81 2.57
N ALA A 96 3.69 -18.03 3.51
CA ALA A 96 3.97 -17.81 4.93
C ALA A 96 4.92 -18.86 5.49
N VAL A 97 5.69 -18.47 6.52
CA VAL A 97 6.60 -19.36 7.25
C VAL A 97 5.86 -20.54 7.91
N ASP A 98 4.62 -20.30 8.37
CA ASP A 98 3.73 -21.32 8.94
C ASP A 98 2.26 -20.93 8.78
N SER A 99 1.36 -21.85 9.14
CA SER A 99 -0.10 -21.70 8.99
C SER A 99 -0.75 -20.71 9.96
N ASN A 100 -0.06 -20.32 11.04
CA ASN A 100 -0.59 -19.38 12.04
C ASN A 100 -0.39 -17.92 11.62
N VAL A 101 0.47 -17.65 10.64
CA VAL A 101 0.66 -16.31 10.10
C VAL A 101 -0.57 -15.91 9.26
N SER A 102 -1.45 -15.10 9.87
CA SER A 102 -2.68 -14.63 9.25
C SER A 102 -2.54 -13.29 8.50
N SER A 103 -1.39 -12.61 8.61
CA SER A 103 -1.16 -11.31 7.98
C SER A 103 -1.20 -11.41 6.45
N ALA A 104 -1.95 -10.53 5.79
CA ALA A 104 -2.08 -10.52 4.35
C ALA A 104 -0.72 -10.31 3.65
N PHE A 105 0.09 -9.37 4.15
CA PHE A 105 1.42 -9.09 3.65
C PHE A 105 2.51 -9.61 4.59
N ILE A 106 3.52 -10.25 3.99
CA ILE A 106 4.64 -10.91 4.68
C ILE A 106 5.96 -10.57 4.01
N ASP A 107 7.06 -10.56 4.75
CA ASP A 107 8.41 -10.36 4.22
C ASP A 107 8.91 -11.59 3.42
N ASP A 108 10.16 -11.55 2.98
CA ASP A 108 10.76 -12.58 2.12
C ASP A 108 10.98 -13.90 2.88
N GLU A 109 11.05 -13.83 4.21
CA GLU A 109 11.12 -14.96 5.14
C GLU A 109 9.73 -15.50 5.52
N GLY A 110 8.66 -14.90 4.99
CA GLY A 110 7.27 -15.30 5.23
C GLY A 110 6.70 -14.87 6.57
N GLN A 111 7.34 -13.90 7.23
CA GLN A 111 6.91 -13.29 8.50
C GLN A 111 6.07 -12.03 8.27
N PRO A 112 5.21 -11.63 9.21
CA PRO A 112 4.50 -10.36 9.13
C PRO A 112 5.43 -9.16 9.00
N PHE A 113 5.10 -8.22 8.12
CA PHE A 113 5.83 -6.95 8.05
C PHE A 113 5.67 -6.11 9.32
N THR A 114 6.79 -5.55 9.79
CA THR A 114 6.79 -4.44 10.74
C THR A 114 6.65 -3.09 10.02
N PRO A 115 6.16 -2.03 10.69
CA PRO A 115 6.07 -0.69 10.07
C PRO A 115 7.41 -0.16 9.54
N ASP A 116 8.50 -0.47 10.25
CA ASP A 116 9.85 -0.09 9.84
C ASP A 116 10.29 -0.88 8.60
N ALA A 117 9.94 -2.17 8.53
CA ALA A 117 10.20 -3.00 7.34
C ALA A 117 9.45 -2.47 6.11
N VAL A 118 8.17 -2.09 6.24
CA VAL A 118 7.42 -1.45 5.14
C VAL A 118 8.06 -0.11 4.73
N SER A 119 8.55 0.69 5.68
CA SER A 119 9.20 1.96 5.37
C SER A 119 10.52 1.77 4.61
N ARG A 120 11.31 0.76 5.01
CA ARG A 120 12.55 0.37 4.30
C ARG A 120 12.23 -0.20 2.92
N TRP A 121 11.24 -1.09 2.81
CA TRP A 121 10.75 -1.65 1.56
C TRP A 121 10.38 -0.55 0.57
N PHE A 122 9.55 0.42 0.99
CA PHE A 122 9.11 1.50 0.11
C PHE A 122 10.28 2.40 -0.31
N SER A 123 11.23 2.64 0.59
CA SER A 123 12.45 3.40 0.27
C SER A 123 13.32 2.67 -0.75
N ALA A 124 13.48 1.34 -0.61
CA ALA A 124 14.20 0.52 -1.57
C ALA A 124 13.49 0.49 -2.93
N LEU A 125 12.15 0.35 -2.95
CA LEU A 125 11.35 0.38 -4.16
C LEU A 125 11.49 1.71 -4.91
N LYS A 126 11.42 2.85 -4.21
CA LYS A 126 11.70 4.16 -4.82
C LYS A 126 13.09 4.24 -5.43
N GLY A 127 14.10 3.70 -4.74
CA GLY A 127 15.47 3.62 -5.25
C GLY A 127 15.54 2.83 -6.56
N ARG A 128 14.89 1.64 -6.62
CA ARG A 128 14.78 0.84 -7.86
C ARG A 128 14.02 1.57 -8.96
N ALA A 129 13.01 2.36 -8.60
CA ALA A 129 12.21 3.16 -9.52
C ALA A 129 12.90 4.46 -10.01
N GLY A 130 14.09 4.78 -9.49
CA GLY A 130 14.81 6.02 -9.84
C GLY A 130 14.14 7.29 -9.32
N ILE A 131 13.35 7.20 -8.24
CA ILE A 131 12.61 8.33 -7.68
C ILE A 131 13.43 8.97 -6.55
N GLU A 132 13.95 10.16 -6.80
CA GLU A 132 14.74 10.94 -5.85
C GLU A 132 13.87 11.93 -5.03
N GLY A 133 14.31 12.25 -3.82
CA GLY A 133 13.71 13.29 -2.97
C GLY A 133 13.24 12.84 -1.59
N ASN A 134 13.60 13.63 -0.57
CA ASN A 134 13.36 13.33 0.85
C ASN A 134 11.88 13.47 1.28
N GLY A 135 11.03 14.11 0.47
CA GLY A 135 9.62 14.35 0.79
C GLY A 135 8.65 13.24 0.37
N LEU A 136 9.06 12.39 -0.59
CA LEU A 136 8.21 11.36 -1.19
C LEU A 136 8.20 10.07 -0.33
N SER A 137 7.60 10.13 0.85
CA SER A 137 7.45 9.00 1.78
C SER A 137 6.11 8.26 1.63
N LEU A 138 5.89 7.20 2.42
CA LEU A 138 4.56 6.55 2.53
C LEU A 138 3.47 7.51 3.00
N HIS A 139 3.82 8.54 3.80
CA HIS A 139 2.87 9.59 4.15
C HIS A 139 2.50 10.45 2.94
N ALA A 140 3.48 10.82 2.10
CA ALA A 140 3.22 11.52 0.84
C ALA A 140 2.42 10.64 -0.14
N PHE A 141 2.71 9.35 -0.20
CA PHE A 141 1.96 8.38 -1.02
C PHE A 141 0.50 8.28 -0.55
N ARG A 142 0.27 8.29 0.76
CA ARG A 142 -1.09 8.39 1.32
C ARG A 142 -1.79 9.70 0.95
N ASN A 143 -1.08 10.83 0.97
CA ASN A 143 -1.66 12.12 0.53
C ASN A 143 -1.99 12.10 -0.97
N THR A 144 -1.17 11.40 -1.76
CA THR A 144 -1.38 11.18 -3.19
C THR A 144 -2.69 10.46 -3.46
N CYS A 145 -3.01 9.42 -2.67
CA CYS A 145 -4.31 8.74 -2.74
C CYS A 145 -5.48 9.73 -2.62
N ALA A 146 -5.46 10.60 -1.62
CA ALA A 146 -6.52 11.61 -1.46
C ALA A 146 -6.61 12.52 -2.70
N SER A 147 -5.48 13.05 -3.20
CA SER A 147 -5.45 13.94 -4.36
C SER A 147 -5.91 13.29 -5.68
N HIS A 148 -5.55 12.01 -5.91
CA HIS A 148 -5.94 11.28 -7.13
C HIS A 148 -7.38 10.76 -7.07
N LEU A 149 -7.85 10.32 -5.89
CA LEU A 149 -9.26 9.93 -5.71
C LEU A 149 -10.22 11.11 -5.91
N PHE A 150 -9.81 12.34 -5.65
CA PHE A 150 -10.63 13.52 -5.94
C PHE A 150 -10.85 13.75 -7.44
N HIS A 151 -9.96 13.31 -8.32
CA HIS A 151 -10.09 13.50 -9.77
C HIS A 151 -10.91 12.40 -10.46
N SER A 152 -11.05 11.22 -9.84
CA SER A 152 -11.81 10.10 -10.43
C SER A 152 -13.30 10.09 -10.04
N HIS A 153 -13.72 10.88 -9.05
CA HIS A 153 -15.13 10.93 -8.60
C HIS A 153 -15.96 12.06 -9.24
N THR A 154 -15.37 12.86 -10.14
CA THR A 154 -16.06 13.93 -10.88
C THR A 154 -16.26 13.60 -12.36
N SER A 155 -16.07 12.34 -12.76
CA SER A 155 -16.34 11.87 -14.11
C SER A 155 -17.00 10.49 -14.07
N SER A 156 -18.27 10.47 -13.66
CA SER A 156 -19.24 9.40 -13.94
C SER A 156 -20.63 10.01 -13.95
#